data_AF-A0A2G5B2W8-F1
#
_entry.id   AF-A0A2G5B2W8-F1
#
_cell.length_a   1.000
_cell.length_b   1.000
_cell.length_c   1.000
_cell.angle_alpha   90.00
_cell.angle_beta   90.00
_cell.angle_gamma   90.00
#
_symmetry.space_group_name_H-M   'P 1'
#
loop_
_entity.id
_entity.type
_entity.pdbx_description
1 polymer ?
#
loop_
_entity_poly.entity_id
_entity_poly.type
_entity_poly.pdbx_seq_one_letter_code
_entity_poly.pdbx_strand_id
1 'polypeptide(L)' 'TGKRKYKCSFDGCGKAFTTSGHLARHQRIHTGEKNFSCLFPGCSSRFSRQDNMMQH' A
#
# COMPACT_ATOMS: atom_id res chain seq x y z
N THR A 1 14.29 -4.33 -19.82
CA THR A 1 14.08 -5.17 -18.62
C THR A 1 14.24 -4.31 -17.37
N GLY A 2 13.14 -4.02 -16.66
CA GLY A 2 13.12 -2.98 -15.60
C GLY A 2 13.89 -3.41 -14.35
N LYS A 3 15.00 -2.72 -14.04
CA LYS A 3 15.76 -2.96 -12.80
C LYS A 3 14.87 -2.67 -11.57
N ARG A 4 14.66 -3.67 -10.71
CA ARG A 4 13.96 -3.53 -9.43
C ARG A 4 14.88 -2.94 -8.37
N LYS A 5 15.02 -1.62 -8.37
CA LYS A 5 15.95 -0.88 -7.51
C LYS A 5 15.42 -0.66 -6.09
N TYR A 6 14.10 -0.61 -5.90
CA TYR A 6 13.49 -0.16 -4.65
C TYR A 6 13.14 -1.36 -3.76
N LYS A 7 14.00 -1.70 -2.80
CA LYS A 7 13.83 -2.83 -1.90
C LYS A 7 13.03 -2.44 -0.66
N CYS A 8 12.20 -3.36 -0.17
CA CYS A 8 11.53 -3.22 1.11
C CYS A 8 12.55 -3.34 2.24
N SER A 9 12.50 -2.40 3.18
CA SER A 9 13.38 -2.35 4.36
C SER A 9 12.89 -3.21 5.52
N PHE A 10 11.68 -3.78 5.43
CA PHE A 10 11.13 -4.60 6.49
C PHE A 10 11.84 -5.96 6.53
N ASP A 11 12.30 -6.34 7.73
CA ASP A 11 13.06 -7.57 7.92
C ASP A 11 12.23 -8.80 7.49
N GLY A 12 12.87 -9.73 6.79
CA GLY A 12 12.21 -10.91 6.23
C GLY A 12 11.28 -10.68 5.01
N CYS A 13 11.03 -9.44 4.57
CA CYS A 13 10.09 -9.20 3.45
C CYS A 13 10.69 -9.51 2.06
N GLY A 14 11.96 -9.14 1.82
CA GLY A 14 12.71 -9.43 0.59
C GLY A 14 12.15 -8.83 -0.73
N LYS A 15 11.00 -8.14 -0.71
CA LYS A 15 10.34 -7.60 -1.92
C LYS A 15 11.10 -6.42 -2.51
N ALA A 16 11.13 -6.34 -3.84
CA ALA A 16 11.73 -5.23 -4.59
C ALA A 16 10.83 -4.75 -5.73
N PHE A 17 10.84 -3.44 -5.96
CA PHE A 17 9.95 -2.74 -6.89
C PHE A 17 10.74 -1.93 -7.91
N THR A 18 10.11 -1.67 -9.05
CA THR A 18 10.67 -0.88 -10.15
C THR A 18 10.57 0.63 -9.90
N THR A 19 9.62 1.07 -9.07
CA THR A 19 9.39 2.47 -8.73
C THR A 19 9.31 2.67 -7.22
N SER A 20 9.71 3.86 -6.75
CA SER A 20 9.60 4.25 -5.35
C SER A 20 8.14 4.31 -4.89
N GLY A 21 7.23 4.78 -5.74
CA GLY A 21 5.79 4.82 -5.42
C GLY A 21 5.20 3.44 -5.13
N HIS A 22 5.63 2.40 -5.86
CA HIS A 22 5.20 1.02 -5.57
C HIS A 22 5.77 0.50 -4.26
N LEU A 23 7.02 0.83 -3.93
CA LEU A 23 7.62 0.51 -2.64
C LEU A 23 6.87 1.21 -1.48
N ALA A 24 6.63 2.51 -1.59
CA ALA A 24 5.92 3.29 -0.57
C ALA A 24 4.50 2.74 -0.33
N ARG A 25 3.76 2.41 -1.40
CA ARG A 25 2.44 1.75 -1.28
C ARG A 25 2.56 0.39 -0.60
N HIS A 26 3.59 -0.38 -0.92
CA HIS A 26 3.81 -1.70 -0.31
C HIS A 26 4.11 -1.61 1.18
N GLN A 27 4.89 -0.63 1.64
CA GLN A 27 5.27 -0.46 3.05
C GLN A 27 4.04 -0.28 3.96
N ARG A 28 2.93 0.25 3.45
CA ARG A 28 1.67 0.37 4.20
C ARG A 28 1.16 -0.98 4.74
N ILE A 29 1.47 -2.09 4.07
CA ILE A 29 1.10 -3.44 4.52
C ILE A 29 1.78 -3.79 5.84
N HIS A 30 3.02 -3.34 6.05
CA HIS A 30 3.78 -3.61 7.27
C HIS A 30 3.38 -2.69 8.41
N THR A 31 3.15 -1.41 8.10
CA THR A 31 2.75 -0.40 9.10
C THR A 31 1.28 -0.51 9.52
N GLY A 32 0.44 -1.18 8.72
CA GLY A 32 -1.01 -1.18 8.90
C GLY A 32 -1.71 0.14 8.56
N GLU A 33 -1.02 1.11 7.96
CA GLU A 33 -1.59 2.40 7.58
C GLU A 33 -2.81 2.25 6.67
N LYS A 34 -3.93 2.83 7.10
CA LYS A 34 -5.21 2.86 6.38
C LYS A 34 -5.74 4.29 6.29
N ASN A 35 -5.27 4.99 5.27
CA ASN A 35 -5.51 6.42 5.06
C ASN A 35 -6.81 6.73 4.29
N PHE A 36 -7.43 5.72 3.67
CA PHE A 36 -8.63 5.91 2.86
C PHE A 36 -9.85 5.41 3.63
N SER A 37 -10.76 6.31 3.97
CA SER A 37 -12.04 5.96 4.60
C SER A 37 -13.11 5.84 3.53
N CYS A 38 -14.03 4.88 3.69
CA CYS A 38 -15.19 4.76 2.81
C CYS A 38 -15.96 6.10 2.79
N LEU A 39 -16.38 6.50 1.60
CA LEU A 39 -17.13 7.75 1.41
C LEU A 39 -18.63 7.59 1.69
N PHE A 40 -19.10 6.36 1.93
CA PHE A 40 -20.50 6.10 2.22
C PHE A 40 -20.86 6.49 3.67
N PRO A 41 -21.91 7.30 3.90
CA PRO A 41 -22.31 7.70 5.24
C PRO A 41 -22.62 6.51 6.15
N GLY A 42 -22.07 6.52 7.37
CA GLY A 42 -22.24 5.43 8.34
C GLY A 42 -21.31 4.23 8.11
N CYS A 43 -20.57 4.18 6.99
CA CYS A 43 -19.53 3.18 6.78
C CYS A 43 -18.23 3.63 7.43
N SER A 44 -17.71 2.82 8.36
CA SER A 44 -16.45 3.09 9.07
C SER A 44 -15.24 2.34 8.49
N SER A 45 -15.41 1.69 7.33
CA SER A 45 -14.35 0.91 6.69
C SER A 45 -13.18 1.80 6.27
N ARG A 46 -11.95 1.31 6.52
CA ARG A 46 -10.69 1.99 6.15
C ARG A 46 -9.76 1.07 5.36
N PHE A 47 -9.05 1.64 4.40
CA PHE A 47 -8.21 0.95 3.42
C PHE A 47 -6.82 1.58 3.31
N SER A 48 -5.84 0.75 2.97
CA SER A 48 -4.45 1.18 2.70
C SER A 48 -4.27 1.77 1.30
N ARG A 49 -5.26 1.56 0.41
CA ARG A 49 -5.28 2.00 -0.99
C ARG A 49 -6.65 2.55 -1.38
N GLN A 50 -6.66 3.59 -2.20
CA GLN A 50 -7.87 4.24 -2.69
C GLN A 50 -8.66 3.36 -3.65
N ASP A 51 -7.99 2.67 -4.57
CA ASP A 51 -8.65 1.81 -5.54
C ASP A 51 -9.39 0.65 -4.86
N ASN A 52 -8.81 0.11 -3.78
CA ASN A 52 -9.48 -0.87 -2.94
C ASN A 52 -10.71 -0.30 -2.23
N MET A 53 -10.65 0.96 -1.75
CA MET A 53 -11.80 1.65 -1.14
C MET A 53 -12.91 1.90 -2.15
N MET A 54 -12.57 2.26 -3.40
CA MET A 54 -13.58 2.50 -4.45
C MET A 54 -14.30 1.24 -4.91
N GLN A 55 -13.65 0.07 -4.80
CA GLN A 55 -14.23 -1.22 -5.20
C GLN A 55 -14.93 -1.98 -4.05
N HIS A 56 -14.74 -1.54 -2.81
CA HIS A 56 -15.36 -2.13 -1.62
C HIS A 56 -16.84 -1.75 -1.52
#